data_AF-A0A6G3DAG7-F1
#
_entry.id   AF-A0A6G3DAG7-F1
#
_cell.length_a   1.000
_cell.length_b   1.000
_cell.length_c   1.000
_cell.angle_alpha   90.00
_cell.angle_beta   90.00
_cell.angle_gamma   90.00
#
_symmetry.space_group_name_H-M   'P 1'
#
loop_
_entity.id
_entity.type
_entity.pdbx_description
1 polymer ?
#
loop_
_entity_poly.entity_id
_entity_poly.type
_entity_poly.pdbx_seq_one_letter_code
_entity_poly.pdbx_strand_id
1 'polypeptide(L)'
;ADPLLLSFTWRHLAGLALREGELAEARHGFTESLRIREELGYLVGTAPALASLADAESEPEASRLREEARRLFRLLGGVPTWLARQLAPPAAGAATA
;
A
#
# COMPACT_ATOMS: atom_id res chain seq x y z
N ALA A 1 13.12 -13.39 -15.42
CA ALA A 1 11.86 -12.68 -15.16
C ALA A 1 12.19 -11.25 -14.77
N ASP A 2 11.42 -10.25 -15.22
CA ASP A 2 11.57 -8.87 -14.78
C ASP A 2 10.90 -8.72 -13.39
N PRO A 3 11.67 -8.53 -12.30
CA PRO A 3 11.09 -8.50 -10.95
C PRO A 3 10.23 -7.24 -10.73
N LEU A 4 10.57 -6.12 -11.36
CA LEU A 4 9.78 -4.90 -11.24
C LEU A 4 8.40 -5.13 -11.87
N LEU A 5 8.34 -5.71 -13.06
CA LEU A 5 7.09 -6.09 -13.71
C LEU A 5 6.29 -7.08 -12.86
N LEU A 6 6.95 -8.09 -12.28
CA LEU A 6 6.30 -9.05 -11.37
C LEU A 6 5.67 -8.35 -10.15
N SER A 7 6.33 -7.35 -9.58
CA SER A 7 5.75 -6.58 -8.47
C SER A 7 4.45 -5.86 -8.84
N PHE A 8 4.33 -5.39 -10.10
CA PHE A 8 3.09 -4.80 -10.58
C PHE A 8 2.01 -5.85 -10.75
N THR A 9 2.33 -7.01 -11.32
CA THR A 9 1.40 -8.13 -11.47
C THR A 9 0.81 -8.56 -10.12
N TRP A 10 1.66 -8.75 -9.11
CA TRP A 10 1.22 -9.06 -7.75
C TRP A 10 0.25 -8.01 -7.19
N ARG A 11 0.59 -6.72 -7.31
CA ARG A 11 -0.30 -5.63 -6.87
C ARG A 11 -1.63 -5.65 -7.60
N HIS A 12 -1.65 -5.93 -8.89
CA HIS A 12 -2.88 -5.96 -9.68
C HIS A 12 -3.79 -7.13 -9.29
N LEU A 13 -3.23 -8.33 -9.11
CA LEU A 13 -3.98 -9.50 -8.64
C LEU A 13 -4.52 -9.29 -7.22
N ALA A 14 -3.69 -8.75 -6.31
CA ALA A 14 -4.11 -8.41 -4.96
C ALA A 14 -5.24 -7.36 -4.94
N GLY A 15 -5.18 -6.37 -5.84
CA GLY A 15 -6.24 -5.36 -5.98
C GLY A 15 -7.56 -5.93 -6.50
N LEU A 16 -7.53 -6.99 -7.31
CA LEU A 16 -8.73 -7.73 -7.71
C LEU A 16 -9.29 -8.54 -6.55
N ALA A 17 -8.44 -9.31 -5.86
CA ALA A 17 -8.82 -10.08 -4.68
C ALA A 17 -9.46 -9.19 -3.58
N LEU A 18 -8.87 -8.01 -3.32
CA LEU A 18 -9.41 -7.05 -2.36
C LEU A 18 -10.82 -6.58 -2.74
N ARG A 19 -11.08 -6.34 -4.02
CA ARG A 19 -12.40 -5.93 -4.52
C ARG A 19 -13.44 -7.05 -4.43
N GLU A 20 -13.00 -8.30 -4.47
CA GLU A 20 -13.85 -9.48 -4.32
C GLU A 20 -14.08 -9.85 -2.85
N GLY A 21 -13.36 -9.21 -1.92
CA GLY A 21 -13.44 -9.51 -0.48
C GLY A 21 -12.52 -10.65 -0.03
N GLU A 22 -11.68 -11.16 -0.92
CA GLU A 22 -10.71 -12.23 -0.67
C GLU A 22 -9.48 -11.65 0.03
N LEU A 23 -9.65 -11.33 1.32
CA LEU A 23 -8.67 -10.55 2.10
C LEU A 23 -7.33 -11.28 2.30
N ALA A 24 -7.33 -12.62 2.38
CA ALA A 24 -6.10 -13.38 2.58
C ALA A 24 -5.21 -13.33 1.33
N GLU A 25 -5.81 -13.51 0.16
CA GLU A 25 -5.19 -13.42 -1.16
C GLU A 25 -4.70 -11.99 -1.43
N ALA A 26 -5.51 -10.99 -1.07
CA ALA A 26 -5.12 -9.59 -1.17
C ALA A 26 -3.87 -9.28 -0.31
N ARG A 27 -3.87 -9.69 0.97
CA ARG A 27 -2.71 -9.51 1.86
C ARG A 27 -1.46 -10.20 1.32
N HIS A 28 -1.59 -11.44 0.84
CA HIS A 28 -0.48 -12.18 0.29
C HIS A 28 0.12 -11.47 -0.93
N GLY A 29 -0.71 -11.09 -1.91
CA GLY A 29 -0.23 -10.46 -3.13
C GLY A 29 0.33 -9.04 -2.90
N PHE A 30 -0.25 -8.25 -1.99
CA PHE A 30 0.36 -6.95 -1.62
C PHE A 30 1.68 -7.11 -0.88
N THR A 31 1.81 -8.12 -0.02
CA THR A 31 3.08 -8.44 0.66
C THR A 31 4.16 -8.82 -0.34
N GLU A 32 3.87 -9.69 -1.33
CA GLU A 32 4.84 -10.04 -2.36
C GLU A 32 5.23 -8.85 -3.25
N SER A 33 4.26 -7.99 -3.59
CA SER A 33 4.54 -6.74 -4.31
C SER A 33 5.49 -5.83 -3.53
N LEU A 34 5.23 -5.66 -2.23
CA LEU A 34 6.05 -4.83 -1.33
C LEU A 34 7.47 -5.39 -1.22
N ARG A 35 7.60 -6.69 -0.91
CA ARG A 35 8.89 -7.39 -0.77
C ARG A 35 9.78 -7.17 -1.99
N ILE A 36 9.25 -7.38 -3.19
CA ILE A 36 10.04 -7.22 -4.43
C ILE A 36 10.47 -5.75 -4.62
N ARG A 37 9.61 -4.78 -4.31
CA ARG A 37 9.96 -3.36 -4.46
C ARG A 37 11.02 -2.92 -3.47
N GLU A 38 11.00 -3.46 -2.26
CA GLU A 38 12.05 -3.26 -1.25
C GLU A 38 13.38 -3.86 -1.71
N GLU A 39 13.37 -5.11 -2.19
CA GLU A 39 14.55 -5.80 -2.72
C GLU A 39 15.18 -5.05 -3.91
N LEU A 40 14.37 -4.41 -4.74
CA LEU A 40 14.83 -3.60 -5.88
C LEU A 40 15.23 -2.16 -5.52
N GLY A 41 14.95 -1.69 -4.30
CA GLY A 41 15.12 -0.28 -3.94
C GLY A 41 14.17 0.67 -4.70
N TYR A 42 13.01 0.19 -5.16
CA TYR A 42 12.03 0.98 -5.92
C TYR A 42 11.17 1.86 -4.99
N LEU A 43 11.81 2.83 -4.33
CA LEU A 43 11.22 3.63 -3.24
C LEU A 43 9.93 4.36 -3.62
N VAL A 44 9.84 4.89 -4.85
CA VAL A 44 8.62 5.58 -5.33
C VAL A 44 7.42 4.64 -5.42
N GLY A 45 7.64 3.33 -5.54
CA GLY A 45 6.59 2.31 -5.50
C GLY A 45 6.36 1.68 -4.14
N THR A 46 7.28 1.83 -3.18
CA THR A 46 7.17 1.24 -1.84
C THR A 46 6.08 1.93 -1.01
N ALA A 47 6.00 3.26 -1.00
CA ALA A 47 4.94 3.97 -0.26
C ALA A 47 3.52 3.62 -0.76
N PRO A 48 3.26 3.56 -2.07
CA PRO A 48 2.04 2.97 -2.61
C PRO A 48 1.77 1.53 -2.19
N ALA A 49 2.80 0.66 -2.16
CA ALA A 49 2.63 -0.75 -1.82
C ALA A 49 2.24 -0.93 -0.34
N LEU A 50 2.85 -0.15 0.56
CA LEU A 50 2.47 -0.08 1.98
C LEU A 50 1.02 0.38 2.16
N ALA A 51 0.60 1.42 1.43
CA ALA A 51 -0.78 1.90 1.47
C ALA A 51 -1.77 0.84 0.97
N SER A 52 -1.44 0.12 -0.11
CA SER A 52 -2.27 -0.98 -0.61
C SER A 52 -2.35 -2.16 0.36
N LEU A 53 -1.25 -2.56 1.00
CA LEU A 53 -1.28 -3.60 2.02
C LEU A 53 -2.15 -3.18 3.21
N ALA A 54 -2.06 -1.92 3.63
CA ALA A 54 -2.89 -1.39 4.70
C ALA A 54 -4.40 -1.48 4.39
N ASP A 55 -4.79 -1.43 3.12
CA ASP A 55 -6.20 -1.56 2.72
C ASP A 55 -6.72 -3.01 2.83
N ALA A 56 -5.83 -4.01 2.94
CA ALA A 56 -6.16 -5.42 3.14
C ALA A 56 -5.96 -5.92 4.58
N GLU A 57 -5.45 -5.06 5.47
CA GLU A 57 -5.18 -5.36 6.88
C GLU A 57 -6.25 -4.82 7.82
N SER A 58 -6.38 -5.44 8.98
CA SER A 58 -7.18 -4.91 10.09
C SER A 58 -6.35 -3.99 10.97
N GLU A 59 -7.02 -3.17 11.79
CA GLU A 59 -6.35 -2.43 12.85
C GLU A 59 -5.76 -3.39 13.91
N PRO A 60 -4.61 -3.07 14.52
CA PRO A 60 -3.84 -1.81 14.40
C PRO A 60 -2.83 -1.78 13.24
N GLU A 61 -2.69 -2.86 12.50
CA GLU A 61 -1.62 -3.02 11.50
C GLU A 61 -1.82 -2.10 10.30
N ALA A 62 -3.06 -1.94 9.86
CA ALA A 62 -3.42 -1.00 8.80
C ALA A 62 -2.97 0.44 9.11
N SER A 63 -3.15 0.91 10.36
CA SER A 63 -2.64 2.23 10.78
C SER A 63 -1.12 2.33 10.71
N ARG A 64 -0.39 1.31 11.19
CA ARG A 64 1.08 1.28 11.16
C ARG A 64 1.63 1.36 9.74
N LEU A 65 1.05 0.58 8.82
CA LEU A 65 1.42 0.57 7.41
C LEU A 65 1.15 1.94 6.75
N ARG A 66 0.01 2.58 7.04
CA ARG A 66 -0.28 3.94 6.53
C ARG A 66 0.68 4.98 7.10
N GLU A 67 1.08 4.86 8.37
CA GLU A 67 2.09 5.73 8.94
C GLU A 67 3.45 5.58 8.28
N GLU A 68 3.87 4.35 7.99
CA GLU A 68 5.12 4.09 7.27
C GLU A 68 5.06 4.63 5.83
N ALA A 69 3.96 4.40 5.13
CA ALA A 69 3.73 4.98 3.81
C ALA A 69 3.83 6.52 3.84
N ARG A 70 3.27 7.17 4.87
CA ARG A 70 3.40 8.63 5.06
C ARG A 70 4.82 9.07 5.37
N ARG A 71 5.57 8.32 6.20
CA ARG A 71 6.97 8.61 6.51
C ARG A 71 7.80 8.59 5.22
N LEU A 72 7.70 7.52 4.44
CA LEU A 72 8.43 7.39 3.17
C LEU A 72 8.00 8.44 2.13
N PHE A 73 6.69 8.69 1.99
CA PHE A 73 6.16 9.74 1.10
C PHE A 73 6.74 11.12 1.42
N ARG A 74 6.87 11.47 2.71
CA ARG A 74 7.51 12.73 3.14
C ARG A 74 9.01 12.75 2.85
N LEU A 75 9.71 11.64 3.07
CA LEU A 75 11.14 11.53 2.74
C LEU A 75 11.41 11.71 1.24
N LEU A 76 10.47 11.29 0.39
CA LEU A 76 10.53 11.48 -1.07
C LEU A 76 9.99 12.84 -1.53
N GLY A 77 9.73 13.80 -0.63
CA GLY A 77 9.29 15.14 -0.99
C GLY A 77 7.86 15.22 -1.55
N GLY A 78 7.00 14.26 -1.19
CA GLY A 78 5.61 14.23 -1.67
C GLY A 78 5.45 13.55 -3.03
N VAL A 79 6.38 12.68 -3.42
CA VAL A 79 6.30 11.88 -4.64
C VAL A 79 5.94 10.42 -4.29
N PRO A 80 4.99 9.80 -5.01
CA PRO A 80 4.23 10.35 -6.13
C PRO A 80 3.02 11.19 -5.67
N THR A 81 2.78 12.32 -6.33
CA THR A 81 1.81 13.35 -5.87
C THR A 81 0.37 12.83 -5.70
N TRP A 82 -0.04 11.84 -6.50
CA TRP A 82 -1.36 11.22 -6.40
C TRP A 82 -1.59 10.49 -5.07
N LEU A 83 -0.51 10.03 -4.40
CA LEU A 83 -0.60 9.28 -3.14
C LEU A 83 -1.04 10.17 -1.97
N ALA A 84 -0.85 11.49 -2.07
CA ALA A 84 -1.26 12.45 -1.05
C ALA A 84 -2.75 12.28 -0.67
N ARG A 85 -3.62 12.04 -1.66
CA ARG A 85 -5.06 11.91 -1.46
C ARG A 85 -5.43 10.62 -0.73
N GLN A 86 -4.67 9.53 -0.93
CA GLN A 86 -4.90 8.24 -0.28
C GLN A 86 -4.36 8.21 1.15
N LEU A 87 -3.28 8.95 1.42
CA LEU A 87 -2.66 9.02 2.74
C LEU A 87 -3.26 10.09 3.66
N ALA A 88 -4.19 10.91 3.16
CA ALA A 88 -4.89 11.90 3.96
C ALA A 88 -5.53 11.21 5.18
N PRO A 89 -5.34 11.75 6.40
CA PRO A 89 -5.99 11.19 7.57
C PRO A 89 -7.51 11.22 7.37
N PRO A 90 -8.25 10.22 7.89
CA PRO A 90 -9.71 10.28 7.88
C PRO A 90 -10.14 11.57 8.58
N ALA A 91 -11.08 12.30 7.99
CA ALA A 91 -11.57 13.55 8.54
C ALA A 91 -11.99 13.34 10.00
N ALA A 92 -11.42 14.13 10.92
CA ALA A 92 -11.77 14.12 12.32
C ALA A 92 -13.24 14.58 12.46
N GLY A 93 -14.18 13.64 12.39
CA GLY A 93 -15.61 13.92 12.41
C GLY A 93 -16.52 12.83 11.85
N ALA A 94 -16.00 11.79 11.19
CA ALA A 94 -16.84 10.70 10.67
C ALA A 94 -17.15 9.59 11.69
N ALA A 95 -16.60 9.66 12.91
CA ALA A 95 -16.84 8.70 13.99
C ALA A 95 -17.87 9.22 15.01
N THR A 96 -19.02 9.68 14.53
CA THR A 96 -20.26 9.82 15.33
C THR A 96 -21.46 9.69 14.40
N ALA A 97 -21.88 8.46 14.11
CA ALA A 97 -23.23 8.11 13.65
C ALA A 97 -23.47 6.63 13.94
#